data_AF-A0AAW2K5L2-F1
#
_entry.id   AF-A0AAW2K5L2-F1
#
_cell.length_a   1.000
_cell.length_b   1.000
_cell.length_c   1.000
_cell.angle_alpha   90.00
_cell.angle_beta   90.00
_cell.angle_gamma   90.00
#
_symmetry.space_group_name_H-M   'P 1'
#
loop_
_entity.id
_entity.type
_entity.pdbx_description
1 polymer ?
#
loop_
_entity_poly.entity_id
_entity_poly.type
_entity_poly.pdbx_seq_one_letter_code
_entity_poly.pdbx_strand_id
1 'polypeptide(L)'
;MSALRKEVSEYDDFLLLDIAEEYSKLPYKTLAFFKAAYALYDCDFYVKADDDIYLRPDRLSLLLAKERPHSQTYLGCMKKGPVFTDPKLKCFRMFSNEDVTIGSWMLAMNVDHEDSKQLCEVDCTPSSIAVWDIPSVQMKTIQKHIALLQTSYSSKLTTNDNNCFLGLCNPEKKMLELHSRDICSKSSTLPSDGDG
;
A
#
# COMPACT_ATOMS: atom_id res chain seq x y z
N MET A 1 -23.97 8.33 3.06
CA MET A 1 -23.04 9.45 3.35
C MET A 1 -22.95 9.83 4.83
N SER A 2 -23.98 9.65 5.66
CA SER A 2 -23.90 9.99 7.10
C SER A 2 -22.94 9.11 7.89
N ALA A 3 -22.86 7.81 7.59
CA ALA A 3 -21.92 6.89 8.23
C ALA A 3 -20.45 7.29 7.99
N LEU A 4 -20.07 7.48 6.71
CA LEU A 4 -18.73 7.95 6.34
C LEU A 4 -18.36 9.27 7.01
N ARG A 5 -19.26 10.26 7.07
CA ARG A 5 -18.99 11.53 7.75
C ARG A 5 -18.73 11.36 9.24
N LYS A 6 -19.42 10.40 9.87
CA LYS A 6 -19.25 10.11 11.29
C LYS A 6 -17.90 9.43 11.54
N GLU A 7 -17.53 8.47 10.70
CA GLU A 7 -16.25 7.78 10.73
C GLU A 7 -15.06 8.72 10.48
N VAL A 8 -15.16 9.57 9.45
CA VAL A 8 -14.18 10.63 9.16
C VAL A 8 -13.97 11.54 10.37
N SER A 9 -15.07 11.94 11.04
CA SER A 9 -14.99 12.78 12.24
C SER A 9 -14.45 12.05 13.47
N GLU A 10 -14.57 10.73 13.52
CA GLU A 10 -14.17 9.93 14.67
C GLU A 10 -12.69 9.55 14.61
N TYR A 11 -12.19 9.21 13.43
CA TYR A 11 -10.83 8.67 13.27
C TYR A 11 -9.84 9.64 12.63
N ASP A 12 -10.31 10.63 11.87
CA ASP A 12 -9.46 11.63 11.19
C ASP A 12 -8.33 11.01 10.33
N ASP A 13 -8.57 9.82 9.78
CA ASP A 13 -7.61 9.01 9.02
C ASP A 13 -7.98 8.84 7.53
N PHE A 14 -8.96 9.63 7.06
CA PHE A 14 -9.43 9.59 5.68
C PHE A 14 -8.78 10.69 4.83
N LEU A 15 -8.18 10.29 3.70
CA LEU A 15 -7.84 11.20 2.62
C LEU A 15 -8.96 11.23 1.56
N LEU A 16 -9.87 12.19 1.66
CA LEU A 16 -10.97 12.35 0.71
C LEU A 16 -10.49 13.07 -0.56
N LEU A 17 -10.50 12.34 -1.68
CA LEU A 17 -10.09 12.84 -2.99
C LEU A 17 -11.33 13.16 -3.85
N ASP A 18 -11.29 14.28 -4.58
CA ASP A 18 -12.35 14.66 -5.52
C ASP A 18 -12.25 13.87 -6.83
N ILE A 19 -12.53 12.57 -6.74
CA ILE A 19 -12.51 11.62 -7.84
C ILE A 19 -13.71 10.68 -7.73
N ALA A 20 -14.21 10.23 -8.89
CA ALA A 20 -15.26 9.22 -8.93
C ALA A 20 -14.66 7.84 -8.61
N GLU A 21 -15.18 7.17 -7.57
CA GLU A 21 -14.79 5.83 -7.17
C GLU A 21 -15.38 4.78 -8.14
N GLU A 22 -14.53 4.21 -8.98
CA GLU A 22 -14.89 3.12 -9.89
C GLU A 22 -13.69 2.20 -10.07
N TYR A 23 -13.95 0.89 -10.18
CA TYR A 23 -12.88 -0.11 -10.36
C TYR A 23 -12.01 0.16 -11.61
N SER A 24 -12.64 0.60 -12.70
CA SER A 24 -11.94 0.98 -13.94
C SER A 24 -11.07 2.24 -13.80
N LYS A 25 -11.24 3.00 -12.72
CA LYS A 25 -10.55 4.26 -12.42
C LYS A 25 -9.52 4.13 -11.30
N LEU A 26 -9.27 2.94 -10.78
CA LEU A 26 -8.23 2.68 -9.77
C LEU A 26 -6.85 3.31 -10.13
N PRO A 27 -6.36 3.21 -11.39
CA PRO A 27 -5.11 3.89 -11.75
C PRO A 27 -5.12 5.42 -11.50
N TYR A 28 -6.28 6.07 -11.72
CA TYR A 28 -6.44 7.50 -11.46
C TYR A 28 -6.56 7.81 -9.97
N LYS A 29 -7.24 6.94 -9.21
CA LYS A 29 -7.30 7.02 -7.74
C LYS A 29 -5.91 6.97 -7.14
N THR A 30 -5.06 6.07 -7.61
CA THR A 30 -3.71 5.93 -7.07
C THR A 30 -2.79 7.06 -7.47
N LEU A 31 -2.92 7.57 -8.69
CA LEU A 31 -2.23 8.80 -9.08
C LEU A 31 -2.64 9.99 -8.21
N ALA A 32 -3.94 10.17 -7.96
CA ALA A 32 -4.47 11.23 -7.11
C ALA A 32 -3.99 11.06 -5.66
N PHE A 33 -3.99 9.83 -5.14
CA PHE A 33 -3.45 9.49 -3.82
C PHE A 33 -1.97 9.87 -3.71
N PHE A 34 -1.10 9.40 -4.60
CA PHE A 34 0.34 9.71 -4.51
C PHE A 34 0.61 11.22 -4.65
N LYS A 35 -0.13 11.93 -5.52
CA LYS A 35 -0.02 13.40 -5.62
C LYS A 35 -0.40 14.10 -4.32
N ALA A 36 -1.53 13.72 -3.72
CA ALA A 36 -2.00 14.30 -2.47
C ALA A 36 -1.09 13.93 -1.31
N ALA A 37 -0.72 12.66 -1.18
CA ALA A 37 0.17 12.17 -0.13
C ALA A 37 1.53 12.87 -0.17
N TYR A 38 2.13 13.01 -1.36
CA TYR A 38 3.40 13.73 -1.52
C TYR A 38 3.29 15.23 -1.19
N ALA A 39 2.14 15.85 -1.48
CA ALA A 39 1.92 17.26 -1.17
C ALA A 39 1.64 17.52 0.33
N LEU A 40 1.07 16.54 1.02
CA LEU A 40 0.59 16.68 2.41
C LEU A 40 1.57 16.14 3.45
N TYR A 41 2.36 15.12 3.12
CA TYR A 41 3.20 14.41 4.07
C TYR A 41 4.66 14.38 3.60
N ASP A 42 5.59 14.74 4.49
CA ASP A 42 7.03 14.49 4.31
C ASP A 42 7.35 13.11 4.89
N CYS A 43 7.54 12.12 4.02
CA CYS A 43 7.75 10.72 4.38
C CYS A 43 8.97 10.13 3.69
N ASP A 44 9.73 9.30 4.42
CA ASP A 44 10.80 8.47 3.84
C ASP A 44 10.25 7.44 2.86
N PHE A 45 9.08 6.87 3.18
CA PHE A 45 8.40 5.86 2.38
C PHE A 45 6.91 6.18 2.23
N TYR A 46 6.39 6.02 1.01
CA TYR A 46 4.94 6.00 0.75
C TYR A 46 4.50 4.58 0.45
N VAL A 47 3.59 4.03 1.26
CA VAL A 47 3.08 2.66 1.12
C VAL A 47 1.69 2.69 0.48
N LYS A 48 1.49 1.95 -0.61
CA LYS A 48 0.15 1.58 -1.08
C LYS A 48 -0.16 0.17 -0.58
N ALA A 49 -1.35 -0.05 -0.03
CA ALA A 49 -1.86 -1.37 0.34
C ALA A 49 -3.36 -1.38 0.09
N ASP A 50 -3.93 -2.57 -0.09
CA ASP A 50 -5.38 -2.73 -0.23
C ASP A 50 -6.00 -3.12 1.10
N ASP A 51 -7.32 -2.99 1.18
CA ASP A 51 -8.13 -3.28 2.36
C ASP A 51 -8.37 -4.79 2.59
N ASP A 52 -8.01 -5.64 1.62
CA ASP A 52 -8.19 -7.10 1.65
C ASP A 52 -6.87 -7.87 1.85
N ILE A 53 -5.86 -7.22 2.42
CA ILE A 53 -4.60 -7.87 2.80
C ILE A 53 -4.39 -7.84 4.32
N TYR A 54 -3.69 -8.84 4.84
CA TYR A 54 -3.12 -8.76 6.18
C TYR A 54 -1.69 -8.24 6.09
N LEU A 55 -1.45 -7.02 6.58
CA LEU A 55 -0.12 -6.42 6.65
C LEU A 55 0.49 -6.61 8.05
N ARG A 56 1.78 -6.92 8.11
CA ARG A 56 2.57 -7.05 9.34
C ARG A 56 3.51 -5.85 9.51
N PRO A 57 3.13 -4.83 10.30
CA PRO A 57 3.95 -3.63 10.47
C PRO A 57 5.32 -3.93 11.08
N ASP A 58 5.39 -4.90 12.00
CA ASP A 58 6.63 -5.38 12.62
C ASP A 58 7.64 -5.89 11.58
N ARG A 59 7.17 -6.60 10.55
CA ARG A 59 8.03 -7.11 9.47
C ARG A 59 8.29 -6.08 8.40
N LEU A 60 7.29 -5.25 8.09
CA LEU A 60 7.44 -4.16 7.14
C LEU A 60 8.54 -3.20 7.62
N SER A 61 8.54 -2.82 8.90
CA SER A 61 9.55 -1.92 9.47
C SER A 61 10.98 -2.46 9.30
N LEU A 62 11.19 -3.77 9.46
CA LEU A 62 12.48 -4.43 9.21
C LEU A 62 12.91 -4.35 7.73
N LEU A 63 11.97 -4.53 6.80
CA LEU A 63 12.25 -4.39 5.37
C LEU A 63 12.61 -2.94 4.99
N LEU A 64 11.94 -1.96 5.59
CA LEU A 64 12.18 -0.54 5.35
C LEU A 64 13.50 -0.08 5.96
N ALA A 65 13.87 -0.60 7.13
CA ALA A 65 15.14 -0.28 7.80
C ALA A 65 16.39 -0.86 7.12
N LYS A 66 16.22 -1.78 6.16
CA LYS A 66 17.33 -2.35 5.37
C LYS A 66 18.06 -1.26 4.59
N GLU A 67 19.37 -1.14 4.80
CA GLU A 67 20.21 -0.22 4.04
C GLU A 67 20.22 -0.58 2.54
N ARG A 68 20.16 0.46 1.70
CA ARG A 68 20.16 0.33 0.24
C ARG A 68 21.16 1.31 -0.37
N PRO A 69 21.87 0.90 -1.44
CA PRO A 69 22.84 1.75 -2.10
C PRO A 69 22.17 2.91 -2.87
N HIS A 70 20.92 2.74 -3.29
CA HIS A 70 20.14 3.74 -4.02
C HIS A 70 19.03 4.28 -3.11
N SER A 71 18.88 5.61 -3.08
CA SER A 71 17.82 6.28 -2.33
C SER A 71 16.45 6.23 -3.01
N GLN A 72 16.40 5.80 -4.28
CA GLN A 72 15.16 5.69 -5.06
C GLN A 72 14.90 4.21 -5.34
N THR A 73 14.27 3.55 -4.38
CA THR A 73 13.92 2.13 -4.49
C THR A 73 12.40 1.97 -4.53
N TYR A 74 11.94 1.13 -5.47
CA TYR A 74 10.59 0.60 -5.55
C TYR A 74 10.60 -0.83 -5.00
N LEU A 75 10.00 -1.03 -3.83
CA LEU A 75 9.83 -2.35 -3.22
C LEU A 75 8.45 -2.88 -3.60
N GLY A 76 8.40 -4.13 -4.04
CA GLY A 76 7.15 -4.80 -4.35
C GLY A 76 7.36 -6.30 -4.57
N CYS A 77 6.30 -7.00 -4.93
CA CYS A 77 6.40 -8.39 -5.34
C CYS A 77 5.98 -8.53 -6.81
N MET A 78 6.92 -8.94 -7.65
CA MET A 78 6.61 -9.23 -9.03
C MET A 78 6.01 -10.63 -9.14
N LYS A 79 4.75 -10.71 -9.57
CA LYS A 79 4.07 -11.99 -9.82
C LYS A 79 4.58 -12.67 -11.09
N LYS A 80 4.42 -11.99 -12.22
CA LYS A 80 4.58 -12.54 -13.56
C LYS A 80 4.89 -11.42 -14.56
N GLY A 81 5.55 -11.80 -15.65
CA GLY A 81 5.80 -10.94 -16.79
C GLY A 81 7.22 -10.35 -16.78
N PRO A 82 7.70 -9.92 -17.96
CA PRO A 82 9.00 -9.26 -18.07
C PRO A 82 8.96 -7.88 -17.40
N VAL A 83 10.02 -7.55 -16.65
CA VAL A 83 10.29 -6.18 -16.23
C VAL A 83 10.90 -5.46 -17.43
N PHE A 84 10.15 -4.56 -18.05
CA PHE A 84 10.67 -3.76 -19.15
C PHE A 84 11.59 -2.67 -18.61
N THR A 85 12.90 -2.87 -18.72
CA THR A 85 13.91 -1.89 -18.32
C THR A 85 14.38 -1.00 -19.47
N ASP A 86 13.96 -1.29 -20.70
CA ASP A 86 14.31 -0.51 -21.89
C ASP A 86 13.85 0.96 -21.71
N PRO A 87 14.79 1.93 -21.69
CA PRO A 87 14.47 3.36 -21.60
C PRO A 87 13.49 3.86 -22.66
N LYS A 88 13.37 3.19 -23.81
CA LYS A 88 12.42 3.54 -24.87
C LYS A 88 10.99 3.08 -24.58
N LEU A 89 10.82 2.12 -23.67
CA LEU A 89 9.52 1.63 -23.20
C LEU A 89 9.08 2.29 -21.89
N LYS A 90 9.98 3.06 -21.25
CA LYS A 90 9.69 3.94 -20.11
C LYS A 90 8.70 5.02 -20.53
N CYS A 91 7.41 4.71 -20.47
CA CYS A 91 6.33 5.65 -20.76
C CYS A 91 5.42 5.77 -19.54
N PHE A 92 4.98 7.00 -19.27
CA PHE A 92 3.94 7.29 -18.26
C PHE A 92 2.54 6.91 -18.77
N ARG A 93 2.43 5.74 -19.42
CA ARG A 93 1.17 5.24 -19.95
C ARG A 93 0.29 4.80 -18.79
N MET A 94 -0.98 5.16 -18.88
CA MET A 94 -2.04 4.61 -18.03
C MET A 94 -2.46 3.25 -18.61
N PHE A 95 -2.43 2.21 -17.79
CA PHE A 95 -2.99 0.90 -18.13
C PHE A 95 -4.33 0.71 -17.40
N SER A 96 -5.17 -0.20 -17.88
CA SER A 96 -6.45 -0.50 -17.22
C SER A 96 -6.27 -1.08 -15.81
N ASN A 97 -5.15 -1.77 -15.58
CA ASN A 97 -4.79 -2.28 -14.26
C ASN A 97 -3.89 -1.27 -13.53
N GLU A 98 -4.27 -0.95 -12.29
CA GLU A 98 -3.59 0.01 -11.42
C GLU A 98 -2.14 -0.41 -11.14
N ASP A 99 -1.92 -1.67 -10.81
CA ASP A 99 -0.59 -2.18 -10.48
C ASP A 99 0.37 -2.14 -11.65
N VAL A 100 -0.10 -2.54 -12.84
CA VAL A 100 0.69 -2.45 -14.09
C VAL A 100 1.03 -1.00 -14.38
N THR A 101 0.12 -0.07 -14.11
CA THR A 101 0.37 1.37 -14.24
C THR A 101 1.47 1.83 -13.29
N ILE A 102 1.34 1.55 -11.98
CA ILE A 102 2.33 1.96 -10.98
C ILE A 102 3.69 1.37 -11.31
N GLY A 103 3.76 0.05 -11.56
CA GLY A 103 5.01 -0.63 -11.92
C GLY A 103 5.65 -0.02 -13.16
N SER A 104 4.87 0.27 -14.20
CA SER A 104 5.38 0.94 -15.40
C SER A 104 5.93 2.34 -15.11
N TRP A 105 5.26 3.14 -14.28
CA TRP A 105 5.72 4.47 -13.91
C TRP A 105 6.98 4.44 -13.06
N MET A 106 7.05 3.54 -12.08
CA MET A 106 8.22 3.35 -11.23
C MET A 106 9.45 3.00 -12.07
N LEU A 107 9.33 2.01 -12.96
CA LEU A 107 10.40 1.65 -13.90
C LEU A 107 10.75 2.80 -14.86
N ALA A 108 9.76 3.59 -15.27
CA ALA A 108 9.98 4.78 -16.10
C ALA A 108 10.78 5.87 -15.39
N MET A 109 10.65 6.00 -14.07
CA MET A 109 11.40 6.96 -13.25
C MET A 109 12.83 6.50 -12.91
N ASN A 110 13.30 5.39 -13.49
CA ASN A 110 14.65 4.87 -13.24
C ASN A 110 14.94 4.56 -11.77
N VAL A 111 13.92 4.12 -11.04
CA VAL A 111 14.08 3.60 -9.68
C VAL A 111 14.76 2.23 -9.72
N ASP A 112 15.43 1.88 -8.63
CA ASP A 112 15.90 0.52 -8.39
C ASP A 112 14.72 -0.33 -7.91
N HIS A 113 14.45 -1.48 -8.53
CA HIS A 113 13.33 -2.34 -8.14
C HIS A 113 13.82 -3.56 -7.36
N GLU A 114 13.32 -3.73 -6.13
CA GLU A 114 13.60 -4.88 -5.28
C GLU A 114 12.36 -5.79 -5.21
N ASP A 115 12.48 -7.00 -5.78
CA ASP A 115 11.43 -8.02 -5.72
C ASP A 115 11.47 -8.76 -4.38
N SER A 116 10.54 -8.44 -3.48
CA SER A 116 10.38 -9.08 -2.17
C SER A 116 9.12 -9.95 -2.13
N LYS A 117 9.31 -11.27 -2.21
CA LYS A 117 8.19 -12.24 -2.13
C LYS A 117 7.42 -12.20 -0.83
N GLN A 118 8.03 -11.71 0.25
CA GLN A 118 7.40 -11.54 1.56
C GLN A 118 6.23 -10.54 1.53
N LEU A 119 6.14 -9.67 0.52
CA LEU A 119 5.07 -8.69 0.33
C LEU A 119 3.81 -9.26 -0.38
N CYS A 120 3.80 -10.53 -0.77
CA CYS A 120 2.70 -11.12 -1.55
C CYS A 120 2.49 -12.60 -1.28
N GLU A 121 2.90 -13.10 -0.11
CA GLU A 121 2.76 -14.51 0.22
C GLU A 121 1.28 -14.91 0.30
N VAL A 122 1.01 -16.15 -0.09
CA VAL A 122 -0.33 -16.75 0.02
C VAL A 122 -0.52 -17.45 1.34
N ASP A 123 0.56 -18.00 1.88
CA ASP A 123 0.58 -18.65 3.18
C ASP A 123 1.17 -17.73 4.21
N CYS A 124 0.59 -17.78 5.40
CA CYS A 124 1.11 -17.01 6.49
C CYS A 124 2.29 -17.70 7.16
N THR A 125 3.48 -17.15 6.93
CA THR A 125 4.74 -17.66 7.49
C THR A 125 5.32 -16.66 8.50
N PRO A 126 6.25 -17.09 9.38
CA PRO A 126 6.94 -16.17 10.28
C PRO A 126 7.67 -15.01 9.56
N SER A 127 8.04 -15.20 8.29
CA SER A 127 8.72 -14.23 7.42
C SER A 127 7.78 -13.39 6.56
N SER A 128 6.48 -13.66 6.51
CA SER A 128 5.53 -12.89 5.70
C SER A 128 5.43 -11.45 6.19
N ILE A 129 5.45 -10.51 5.26
CA ILE A 129 5.18 -9.09 5.52
C ILE A 129 3.72 -8.77 5.16
N ALA A 130 3.24 -9.28 4.04
CA ALA A 130 1.85 -9.14 3.64
C ALA A 130 1.31 -10.44 3.08
N VAL A 131 0.10 -10.78 3.50
CA VAL A 131 -0.59 -12.01 3.14
C VAL A 131 -1.93 -11.71 2.53
N TRP A 132 -2.21 -12.40 1.43
CA TRP A 132 -3.45 -12.30 0.69
C TRP A 132 -4.53 -13.20 1.29
N ASP A 133 -5.66 -12.61 1.70
CA ASP A 133 -6.83 -13.40 2.06
C ASP A 133 -7.63 -13.70 0.78
N ILE A 134 -7.56 -14.94 0.30
CA ILE A 134 -8.46 -15.43 -0.75
C ILE A 134 -9.54 -16.26 -0.05
N PRO A 135 -10.79 -15.79 0.05
CA PRO A 135 -11.91 -16.68 0.30
C PRO A 135 -11.94 -17.75 -0.79
N SER A 136 -12.11 -19.02 -0.41
CA SER A 136 -12.03 -20.21 -1.29
C SER A 136 -13.02 -20.24 -2.47
N VAL A 137 -13.80 -19.18 -2.69
CA VAL A 137 -14.79 -19.08 -3.76
C VAL A 137 -14.84 -17.65 -4.32
N GLN A 138 -13.89 -17.26 -5.17
CA GLN A 138 -14.20 -16.51 -6.41
C GLN A 138 -12.97 -16.29 -7.30
N MET A 139 -13.26 -16.09 -8.58
CA MET A 139 -12.40 -16.27 -9.74
C MET A 139 -11.22 -15.29 -9.86
N LYS A 140 -10.08 -15.87 -10.23
CA LYS A 140 -9.19 -15.52 -11.36
C LYS A 140 -8.92 -14.02 -11.62
N THR A 141 -7.65 -13.69 -11.34
CA THR A 141 -6.83 -12.60 -11.89
C THR A 141 -7.15 -11.23 -11.33
N ILE A 142 -6.35 -10.77 -10.37
CA ILE A 142 -5.81 -9.41 -10.19
C ILE A 142 -4.94 -9.53 -8.93
N GLN A 143 -3.76 -8.90 -8.89
CA GLN A 143 -2.95 -8.94 -7.68
C GLN A 143 -2.24 -7.63 -7.43
N LYS A 144 -2.55 -7.08 -6.26
CA LYS A 144 -2.31 -5.71 -5.87
C LYS A 144 -0.91 -5.54 -5.24
N HIS A 145 -0.23 -4.44 -5.52
CA HIS A 145 1.16 -4.27 -5.10
C HIS A 145 1.24 -3.44 -3.83
N ILE A 146 2.04 -3.90 -2.87
CA ILE A 146 2.66 -2.95 -1.97
C ILE A 146 3.68 -2.18 -2.80
N ALA A 147 3.39 -0.91 -3.03
CA ALA A 147 4.30 0.02 -3.66
C ALA A 147 4.92 0.88 -2.57
N LEU A 148 6.25 0.83 -2.46
CA LEU A 148 7.04 1.65 -1.56
C LEU A 148 7.96 2.54 -2.39
N LEU A 149 7.78 3.86 -2.31
CA LEU A 149 8.70 4.82 -2.91
C LEU A 149 9.57 5.43 -1.81
N GLN A 150 10.88 5.17 -1.85
CA GLN A 150 11.84 5.89 -1.00
C GLN A 150 12.11 7.27 -1.59
N THR A 151 11.97 8.34 -0.79
CA THR A 151 12.39 9.68 -1.21
C THR A 151 13.82 9.96 -0.77
N SER A 152 14.59 10.64 -1.62
CA SER A 152 15.84 11.26 -1.19
C SER A 152 15.50 12.71 -0.86
N TYR A 153 15.93 13.19 0.31
CA TYR A 153 15.88 14.58 0.78
C TYR A 153 14.67 14.94 1.68
N SER A 154 14.79 14.70 3.00
CA SER A 154 13.93 15.32 4.02
C SER A 154 14.64 16.56 4.58
N SER A 155 14.06 17.74 4.31
CA SER A 155 14.45 18.98 4.99
C SER A 155 13.27 19.95 5.07
N LYS A 156 12.14 19.54 5.68
CA LYS A 156 11.14 20.47 6.23
C LYS A 156 10.51 19.91 7.51
N LEU A 157 11.10 20.29 8.65
CA LEU A 157 10.46 20.14 9.98
C LEU A 157 9.14 20.92 10.05
N THR A 158 8.13 20.34 10.70
CA THR A 158 7.67 20.77 12.05
C THR A 158 6.81 19.67 12.68
N THR A 159 7.30 19.07 13.76
CA THR A 159 6.50 18.26 14.68
C THR A 159 5.88 19.19 15.72
N ASN A 160 4.58 19.07 15.99
CA ASN A 160 4.00 19.59 17.24
C ASN A 160 4.26 18.60 18.38
N ASP A 161 4.26 19.10 19.62
CA ASP A 161 4.74 18.49 20.87
C ASP A 161 4.21 17.09 21.25
N ASN A 162 3.39 16.44 20.41
CA ASN A 162 2.91 15.06 20.59
C ASN A 162 3.36 14.08 19.49
N ASN A 163 4.21 14.51 18.53
CA ASN A 163 4.76 13.66 17.48
C ASN A 163 3.71 12.92 16.63
N CYS A 164 2.55 13.54 16.40
CA CYS A 164 1.46 12.99 15.57
C CYS A 164 1.12 13.92 14.41
N PHE A 165 1.01 13.34 13.22
CA PHE A 165 0.42 13.99 12.03
C PHE A 165 -0.98 13.42 11.80
N LEU A 166 -1.99 14.30 11.69
CA LEU A 166 -3.38 13.96 11.26
C LEU A 166 -3.93 12.65 11.86
N GLY A 167 -4.00 12.54 13.20
CA GLY A 167 -4.59 11.37 13.86
C GLY A 167 -3.78 10.06 13.80
N LEU A 168 -2.75 9.96 12.95
CA LEU A 168 -1.88 8.78 12.77
C LEU A 168 -0.83 8.66 13.89
N CYS A 169 -1.28 8.78 15.15
CA CYS A 169 -0.48 8.49 16.33
C CYS A 169 -0.29 6.98 16.47
N ASN A 170 0.95 6.47 16.43
CA ASN A 170 1.24 5.05 16.63
C ASN A 170 0.45 4.12 15.67
N PRO A 171 0.62 4.25 14.34
CA PRO A 171 -0.19 3.54 13.35
C PRO A 171 -0.09 2.01 13.47
N GLU A 172 1.04 1.47 13.95
CA GLU A 172 1.19 0.05 14.27
C GLU A 172 0.20 -0.40 15.35
N LYS A 173 0.12 0.34 16.47
CA LYS A 173 -0.80 0.01 17.57
C LYS A 173 -2.25 0.09 17.10
N LYS A 174 -2.59 1.13 16.31
CA LYS A 174 -3.94 1.30 15.76
C LYS A 174 -4.29 0.19 14.77
N MET A 175 -3.36 -0.22 13.90
CA MET A 175 -3.56 -1.37 13.00
C MET A 175 -3.76 -2.68 13.78
N LEU A 176 -3.02 -2.91 14.86
CA LEU A 176 -3.21 -4.09 15.71
C LEU A 176 -4.58 -4.07 16.41
N GLU A 177 -5.00 -2.91 16.93
CA GLU A 177 -6.32 -2.71 17.56
C GLU A 177 -7.47 -2.94 16.56
N LEU A 178 -7.42 -2.30 15.39
CA LEU A 178 -8.47 -2.40 14.37
C LEU A 178 -8.61 -3.82 13.81
N HIS A 179 -7.49 -4.52 13.59
CA HIS A 179 -7.54 -5.88 13.07
C HIS A 179 -7.83 -6.93 14.15
N SER A 180 -7.82 -6.57 15.44
CA SER A 180 -8.06 -7.49 16.58
C SER A 180 -7.26 -8.81 16.45
N ARG A 181 -6.06 -8.74 15.86
CA ARG A 181 -5.26 -9.89 15.41
C ARG A 181 -3.78 -9.64 15.65
N ASP A 182 -3.25 -10.33 16.65
CA ASP A 182 -1.81 -10.37 16.96
C ASP A 182 -1.03 -11.21 15.92
N ILE A 183 -1.74 -12.07 15.19
CA ILE A 183 -1.21 -12.94 14.15
C ILE A 183 -2.20 -13.06 13.00
N CYS A 184 -1.64 -13.10 11.80
CA CYS A 184 -2.30 -13.49 10.56
C CYS A 184 -2.99 -14.85 10.71
N SER A 185 -4.32 -14.87 10.64
CA SER A 185 -5.13 -16.09 10.73
C SER A 185 -5.74 -16.42 9.38
N LYS A 186 -5.79 -17.71 9.01
CA LYS A 186 -6.37 -18.24 7.75
C LYS A 186 -7.90 -18.11 7.66
N SER A 187 -8.51 -17.14 8.32
CA SER A 187 -9.96 -16.97 8.41
C SER A 187 -10.34 -15.56 8.02
N SER A 188 -11.37 -15.41 7.19
CA SER A 188 -11.98 -14.13 6.89
C SER A 188 -12.41 -13.43 8.18
N THR A 189 -12.22 -12.12 8.25
CA THR A 189 -12.61 -11.26 9.38
C THR A 189 -14.12 -11.01 9.44
N LEU A 190 -14.89 -11.51 8.46
CA LEU A 190 -16.34 -11.42 8.44
C LEU A 190 -16.96 -12.76 8.83
N PRO A 191 -17.92 -12.78 9.79
CA PRO A 191 -18.88 -13.88 9.86
C PRO A 191 -19.54 -13.97 8.48
N SER A 192 -19.58 -15.16 7.89
CA SER A 192 -20.49 -15.41 6.78
C SER A 192 -21.89 -15.14 7.30
N ASP A 193 -22.59 -14.15 6.75
CA ASP A 193 -24.03 -14.03 6.93
C ASP A 193 -24.63 -15.35 6.45
N GLY A 194 -25.03 -16.17 7.40
CA GLY A 194 -25.69 -17.44 7.12
C GLY A 194 -27.05 -17.11 6.53
N ASP A 195 -27.30 -17.65 5.34
CA ASP A 195 -28.63 -17.72 4.74
C ASP A 195 -29.62 -18.29 5.77
N GLY A 196 -30.61 -17.47 6.12
CA GLY A 196 -31.84 -17.83 6.82
C GLY A 196 -33.04 -17.34 6.03
#